data_AF-A0A6G6ZZ78-F1
#
_entry.id   AF-A0A6G6ZZ78-F1
#
_cell.length_a   1.000
_cell.length_b   1.000
_cell.length_c   1.000
_cell.angle_alpha   90.00
_cell.angle_beta   90.00
_cell.angle_gamma   90.00
#
_symmetry.space_group_name_H-M   'P 1'
#
loop_
_entity.id
_entity.type
_entity.pdbx_description
1 polymer ?
#
loop_
_entity_poly.entity_id
_entity_poly.type
_entity_poly.pdbx_seq_one_letter_code
_entity_poly.pdbx_strand_id
1 'polypeptide(L)'
;MNSPVAFEPSHDLDQPFAGGPRVRQLADYAGSGQALEAEQVLGVANARVVFANYPAIRADFDALWEPVPGLSQHAAIDRWLLHNAAYVSTSQASAQGINTPIARDNRQVTAWRPPRYGRAAVLCVPGSEQVLFDIKGIGVPPDEAPVLPNSNGLLTLAEAVHEVLMEHLVFAAMKHAGGAITPLPAYALIDLGFDALWHDGRPPEPAVLLLRRPCTRPRCQWQRYWQGAELAGALMQAELLLRRYGLTASSCGAVRFLVCREDGELQVRRDDQALPVSDQVAQTLQRLLADNGDRPLLIDGVNVQLAGPSSTAPLQLQVMDFGRYRFAEHFAHHLYAWIDADYQNLNGLYLAPDDSRYIQPDPRVSLARSAEGPCFAELQRQVASFRQDGDPQRLCQALRATLEEACRPLRNQTPACP
;
A
#
# COMPACT_ATOMS: atom_id res chain seq x y z
N MET A 1 -21.02 42.20 -5.68
CA MET A 1 -20.57 41.84 -4.32
C MET A 1 -20.43 40.34 -4.31
N ASN A 2 -19.20 39.82 -4.37
CA ASN A 2 -18.96 38.39 -4.26
C ASN A 2 -19.12 38.04 -2.78
N SER A 3 -20.17 37.30 -2.43
CA SER A 3 -20.27 36.68 -1.12
C SER A 3 -18.99 35.87 -0.88
N PRO A 4 -18.37 35.95 0.31
CA PRO A 4 -17.25 35.10 0.65
C PRO A 4 -17.72 33.65 0.46
N VAL A 5 -17.05 32.92 -0.44
CA VAL A 5 -17.25 31.48 -0.59
C VAL A 5 -17.02 30.91 0.80
N ALA A 6 -18.06 30.32 1.39
CA ALA A 6 -17.95 29.67 2.68
C ALA A 6 -16.76 28.71 2.62
N PHE A 7 -15.86 28.77 3.60
CA PHE A 7 -14.77 27.83 3.72
C PHE A 7 -15.39 26.44 3.88
N GLU A 8 -15.42 25.67 2.79
CA GLU A 8 -15.87 24.28 2.84
C GLU A 8 -14.75 23.46 3.45
N PRO A 9 -14.98 22.77 4.58
CA PRO A 9 -14.10 21.71 5.02
C PRO A 9 -13.86 20.73 3.87
N SER A 10 -12.65 20.72 3.31
CA SER A 10 -12.21 19.64 2.43
C SER A 10 -11.32 18.70 3.22
N HIS A 11 -11.72 17.43 3.30
CA HIS A 11 -10.85 16.30 3.65
C HIS A 11 -10.02 15.83 2.44
N ASP A 12 -9.62 16.79 1.61
CA ASP A 12 -8.60 16.63 0.57
C ASP A 12 -7.24 17.02 1.15
N LEU A 13 -6.18 16.44 0.59
CA LEU A 13 -4.80 16.81 0.90
C LEU A 13 -4.27 17.93 0.01
N ASP A 14 -5.01 18.28 -1.06
CA ASP A 14 -4.62 19.28 -2.06
C ASP A 14 -3.22 18.99 -2.66
N GLN A 15 -2.87 17.70 -2.74
CA GLN A 15 -1.58 17.24 -3.25
C GLN A 15 -1.71 16.71 -4.68
N PRO A 16 -0.63 16.80 -5.48
CA PRO A 16 -0.61 16.15 -6.79
C PRO A 16 -0.69 14.63 -6.65
N PHE A 17 -1.29 13.98 -7.64
CA PHE A 17 -1.37 12.52 -7.75
C PHE A 17 -0.80 12.05 -9.08
N ALA A 18 -0.48 10.76 -9.17
CA ALA A 18 -0.06 10.17 -10.43
C ALA A 18 -1.26 9.91 -11.35
N GLY A 19 -1.31 10.61 -12.48
CA GLY A 19 -2.15 10.20 -13.60
C GLY A 19 -1.69 8.85 -14.16
N GLY A 20 -2.56 8.15 -14.88
CA GLY A 20 -2.19 6.88 -15.49
C GLY A 20 -3.38 6.10 -16.01
N PRO A 21 -3.14 4.97 -16.70
CA PRO A 21 -4.21 4.09 -17.12
C PRO A 21 -4.92 3.49 -15.89
N ARG A 22 -6.20 3.17 -16.06
CA ARG A 22 -6.99 2.41 -15.11
C ARG A 22 -7.67 1.25 -15.82
N VAL A 23 -7.91 0.17 -15.09
CA VAL A 23 -8.86 -0.86 -15.53
C VAL A 23 -10.25 -0.25 -15.57
N ARG A 24 -10.96 -0.45 -16.68
CA ARG A 24 -12.30 0.13 -16.92
C ARG A 24 -13.37 -0.94 -17.01
N GLN A 25 -13.03 -2.17 -17.38
CA GLN A 25 -13.95 -3.28 -17.55
C GLN A 25 -13.41 -4.53 -16.88
N LEU A 26 -14.31 -5.40 -16.39
CA LEU A 26 -13.90 -6.69 -15.80
C LEU A 26 -13.10 -7.55 -16.79
N ALA A 27 -13.39 -7.45 -18.08
CA ALA A 27 -12.66 -8.14 -19.14
C ALA A 27 -11.15 -7.80 -19.20
N ASP A 28 -10.73 -6.62 -18.70
CA ASP A 28 -9.32 -6.24 -18.66
C ASP A 28 -8.52 -7.15 -17.71
N TYR A 29 -9.13 -7.63 -16.62
CA TYR A 29 -8.51 -8.61 -15.72
C TYR A 29 -8.34 -9.96 -16.42
N ALA A 30 -9.37 -10.44 -17.12
CA ALA A 30 -9.31 -11.67 -17.89
C ALA A 30 -8.22 -11.61 -18.98
N GLY A 31 -8.11 -10.49 -19.68
CA GLY A 31 -7.05 -10.25 -20.68
C GLY A 31 -5.63 -10.29 -20.10
N SER A 32 -5.48 -10.02 -18.79
CA SER A 32 -4.21 -10.15 -18.05
C SER A 32 -3.98 -11.55 -17.45
N GLY A 33 -4.91 -12.49 -17.64
CA GLY A 33 -4.87 -13.83 -17.06
C GLY A 33 -5.32 -13.92 -15.60
N GLN A 34 -5.82 -12.83 -15.02
CA GLN A 34 -6.34 -12.80 -13.66
C GLN A 34 -7.81 -13.23 -13.66
N ALA A 35 -8.07 -14.50 -13.35
CA ALA A 35 -9.42 -15.02 -13.19
C ALA A 35 -10.08 -14.37 -11.97
N LEU A 36 -11.29 -13.82 -12.17
CA LEU A 36 -12.03 -13.12 -11.13
C LEU A 36 -13.04 -14.08 -10.48
N GLU A 37 -13.09 -14.04 -9.16
CA GLU A 37 -14.12 -14.74 -8.38
C GLU A 37 -15.17 -13.74 -7.90
N ALA A 38 -16.44 -13.97 -8.22
CA ALA A 38 -17.52 -13.09 -7.79
C ALA A 38 -17.96 -13.43 -6.36
N GLU A 39 -18.23 -12.40 -5.56
CA GLU A 39 -18.82 -12.53 -4.24
C GLU A 39 -19.98 -11.54 -4.05
N GLN A 40 -20.78 -11.76 -3.01
CA GLN A 40 -21.75 -10.76 -2.55
C GLN A 40 -21.17 -9.99 -1.38
N VAL A 41 -21.35 -8.67 -1.40
CA VAL A 41 -20.93 -7.76 -0.34
C VAL A 41 -22.11 -6.93 0.13
N LEU A 42 -22.08 -6.54 1.40
CA LEU A 42 -23.21 -5.98 2.12
C LEU A 42 -22.94 -4.54 2.53
N GLY A 43 -23.93 -3.67 2.30
CA GLY A 43 -23.80 -2.24 2.59
C GLY A 43 -23.75 -1.96 4.10
N VAL A 44 -22.93 -0.99 4.48
CA VAL A 44 -22.86 -0.48 5.86
C VAL A 44 -23.56 0.85 6.00
N ALA A 45 -24.34 1.00 7.08
CA ALA A 45 -25.21 2.15 7.29
C ALA A 45 -24.46 3.39 7.81
N ASN A 46 -23.40 3.19 8.60
CA ASN A 46 -22.75 4.26 9.37
C ASN A 46 -21.43 4.73 8.73
N ALA A 47 -21.24 4.47 7.44
CA ALA A 47 -20.00 4.83 6.76
C ALA A 47 -19.89 6.35 6.53
N ARG A 48 -18.66 6.86 6.60
CA ARG A 48 -18.33 8.26 6.32
C ARG A 48 -17.00 8.39 5.59
N VAL A 49 -16.89 9.40 4.75
CA VAL A 49 -15.63 9.72 4.06
C VAL A 49 -14.68 10.39 5.05
N VAL A 50 -13.45 9.88 5.13
CA VAL A 50 -12.38 10.40 5.99
C VAL A 50 -11.36 11.22 5.19
N PHE A 51 -11.10 10.78 3.96
CA PHE A 51 -10.22 11.44 3.00
C PHE A 51 -10.78 11.19 1.59
N ALA A 52 -10.65 12.18 0.70
CA ALA A 52 -10.96 12.04 -0.71
C ALA A 52 -10.00 12.88 -1.56
N ASN A 53 -9.41 12.23 -2.57
CA ASN A 53 -8.65 12.88 -3.63
C ASN A 53 -9.62 13.31 -4.74
N TYR A 54 -10.31 14.43 -4.54
CA TYR A 54 -11.29 14.92 -5.50
C TYR A 54 -10.71 15.17 -6.90
N PRO A 55 -9.47 15.70 -7.06
CA PRO A 55 -8.83 15.80 -8.37
C PRO A 55 -8.71 14.46 -9.10
N ALA A 56 -8.27 13.38 -8.42
CA ALA A 56 -8.15 12.06 -9.03
C ALA A 56 -9.53 11.47 -9.40
N ILE A 57 -10.52 11.63 -8.51
CA ILE A 57 -11.88 11.16 -8.76
C ILE A 57 -12.49 11.85 -9.97
N ARG A 58 -12.36 13.18 -10.08
CA ARG A 58 -12.84 13.93 -11.26
C ARG A 58 -12.12 13.47 -12.52
N ALA A 59 -10.80 13.34 -12.49
CA ALA A 59 -10.03 12.93 -13.65
C ALA A 59 -10.47 11.54 -14.20
N ASP A 60 -10.80 10.61 -13.32
CA ASP A 60 -11.10 9.22 -13.70
C ASP A 60 -12.61 8.91 -13.86
N PHE A 61 -13.50 9.73 -13.27
CA PHE A 61 -14.94 9.44 -13.14
C PHE A 61 -15.88 10.64 -13.36
N ASP A 62 -15.44 11.74 -13.98
CA ASP A 62 -16.27 12.96 -14.17
C ASP A 62 -17.70 12.69 -14.68
N ALA A 63 -17.88 11.69 -15.56
CA ALA A 63 -19.17 11.34 -16.15
C ALA A 63 -20.03 10.35 -15.31
N LEU A 64 -19.56 9.91 -14.15
CA LEU A 64 -20.21 8.85 -13.35
C LEU A 64 -20.84 9.33 -12.04
N TRP A 65 -20.66 10.60 -11.68
CA TRP A 65 -21.33 11.22 -10.56
C TRP A 65 -22.04 12.49 -11.04
N GLU A 66 -23.20 12.78 -10.46
CA GLU A 66 -24.02 13.92 -10.86
C GLU A 66 -24.02 14.99 -9.77
N PRO A 67 -23.97 16.29 -10.14
CA PRO A 67 -24.26 17.36 -9.20
C PRO A 67 -25.63 17.17 -8.58
N VAL A 68 -25.71 17.22 -7.26
CA VAL A 68 -26.98 17.14 -6.53
C VAL A 68 -27.41 18.57 -6.17
N PRO A 69 -28.61 19.03 -6.56
CA PRO A 69 -29.09 20.37 -6.22
C PRO A 69 -29.01 20.64 -4.71
N GLY A 70 -28.39 21.76 -4.34
CA GLY A 70 -28.22 22.17 -2.94
C GLY A 70 -27.03 21.54 -2.20
N LEU A 71 -26.26 20.64 -2.83
CA LEU A 71 -25.00 20.15 -2.30
C LEU A 71 -23.81 20.80 -3.02
N SER A 72 -22.70 20.94 -2.31
CA SER A 72 -21.43 21.25 -2.95
C SER A 72 -20.93 20.07 -3.78
N GLN A 73 -20.00 20.33 -4.70
CA GLN A 73 -19.43 19.28 -5.54
C GLN A 73 -18.74 18.19 -4.70
N HIS A 74 -18.00 18.58 -3.66
CA HIS A 74 -17.34 17.64 -2.76
C HIS A 74 -18.36 16.77 -2.01
N ALA A 75 -19.45 17.37 -1.51
CA ALA A 75 -20.51 16.61 -0.86
C ALA A 75 -21.25 15.65 -1.83
N ALA A 76 -21.42 16.04 -3.10
CA ALA A 76 -21.98 15.15 -4.12
C ALA A 76 -21.05 13.96 -4.41
N ILE A 77 -19.74 14.19 -4.51
CA ILE A 77 -18.73 13.12 -4.66
C ILE A 77 -18.70 12.22 -3.43
N ASP A 78 -18.71 12.77 -2.21
CA ASP A 78 -18.71 11.97 -0.97
C ASP A 78 -19.94 11.06 -0.91
N ARG A 79 -21.12 11.58 -1.25
CA ARG A 79 -22.35 10.79 -1.34
C ARG A 79 -22.21 9.66 -2.38
N TRP A 80 -21.62 9.94 -3.53
CA TRP A 80 -21.37 8.95 -4.58
C TRP A 80 -20.38 7.88 -4.11
N LEU A 81 -19.29 8.25 -3.42
CA LEU A 81 -18.32 7.32 -2.85
C LEU A 81 -18.99 6.37 -1.84
N LEU A 82 -19.76 6.91 -0.90
CA LEU A 82 -20.46 6.11 0.12
C LEU A 82 -21.49 5.18 -0.51
N HIS A 83 -22.21 5.65 -1.52
CA HIS A 83 -23.19 4.83 -2.23
C HIS A 83 -22.55 3.65 -2.97
N ASN A 84 -21.36 3.85 -3.56
CA ASN A 84 -20.73 2.87 -4.44
C ASN A 84 -19.62 2.03 -3.79
N ALA A 85 -19.16 2.36 -2.58
CA ALA A 85 -18.01 1.66 -1.99
C ALA A 85 -18.18 1.19 -0.55
N ALA A 86 -19.14 1.71 0.21
CA ALA A 86 -19.29 1.38 1.63
C ALA A 86 -19.92 -0.02 1.84
N TYR A 87 -19.13 -1.06 1.61
CA TYR A 87 -19.51 -2.47 1.67
C TYR A 87 -18.51 -3.29 2.49
N VAL A 88 -18.97 -4.43 3.03
CA VAL A 88 -18.13 -5.45 3.70
C VAL A 88 -18.47 -6.84 3.15
N SER A 89 -17.54 -7.79 3.21
CA SER A 89 -17.81 -9.17 2.79
C SER A 89 -18.85 -9.85 3.68
N THR A 90 -19.60 -10.80 3.12
CA THR A 90 -20.60 -11.57 3.87
C THR A 90 -20.00 -12.31 5.07
N SER A 91 -18.78 -12.84 4.91
CA SER A 91 -18.02 -13.47 6.00
C SER A 91 -17.74 -12.48 7.13
N GLN A 92 -17.33 -11.26 6.79
CA GLN A 92 -17.06 -10.22 7.79
C GLN A 92 -18.33 -9.80 8.53
N ALA A 93 -19.42 -9.59 7.80
CA ALA A 93 -20.71 -9.20 8.38
C ALA A 93 -21.30 -10.24 9.34
N SER A 94 -20.94 -11.51 9.15
CA SER A 94 -21.45 -12.64 9.94
C SER A 94 -20.52 -13.00 11.11
N ALA A 95 -19.33 -12.43 11.16
CA ALA A 95 -18.32 -12.75 12.17
C ALA A 95 -18.69 -12.21 13.55
N GLN A 96 -18.26 -12.93 14.59
CA GLN A 96 -18.39 -12.52 15.98
C GLN A 96 -17.01 -12.49 16.64
N GLY A 97 -16.76 -11.51 17.50
CA GLY A 97 -15.51 -11.42 18.27
C GLY A 97 -14.28 -10.93 17.49
N ILE A 98 -14.43 -10.55 16.22
CA ILE A 98 -13.34 -9.99 15.38
C ILE A 98 -13.47 -8.47 15.21
N ASN A 99 -14.69 -7.95 15.31
CA ASN A 99 -15.03 -6.55 15.17
C ASN A 99 -16.15 -6.18 16.14
N THR A 100 -16.34 -4.88 16.39
CA THR A 100 -17.56 -4.38 17.02
C THR A 100 -18.77 -4.64 16.09
N PRO A 101 -20.01 -4.60 16.59
CA PRO A 101 -21.19 -4.85 15.76
C PRO A 101 -21.22 -3.98 14.50
N ILE A 102 -21.54 -4.60 13.35
CA ILE A 102 -21.61 -3.93 12.05
C ILE A 102 -23.07 -3.54 11.78
N ALA A 103 -23.34 -2.24 11.72
CA ALA A 103 -24.64 -1.72 11.29
C ALA A 103 -24.76 -1.82 9.76
N ARG A 104 -25.67 -2.68 9.30
CA ARG A 104 -25.93 -2.91 7.86
C ARG A 104 -27.11 -2.09 7.36
N ASP A 105 -27.08 -1.74 6.09
CA ASP A 105 -28.25 -1.25 5.36
C ASP A 105 -28.80 -2.34 4.40
N ASN A 106 -29.77 -1.98 3.57
CA ASN A 106 -30.43 -2.93 2.66
C ASN A 106 -29.69 -3.12 1.32
N ARG A 107 -28.54 -2.48 1.11
CA ARG A 107 -27.79 -2.61 -0.14
C ARG A 107 -27.00 -3.91 -0.14
N GLN A 108 -27.02 -4.55 -1.30
CA GLN A 108 -26.19 -5.70 -1.62
C GLN A 108 -25.71 -5.54 -3.06
N VAL A 109 -24.42 -5.78 -3.29
CA VAL A 109 -23.84 -5.70 -4.63
C VAL A 109 -22.88 -6.85 -4.86
N THR A 110 -22.61 -7.12 -6.13
CA THR A 110 -21.54 -8.04 -6.52
C THR A 110 -20.20 -7.32 -6.49
N ALA A 111 -19.22 -7.98 -5.89
CA ALA A 111 -17.81 -7.60 -5.98
C ALA A 111 -17.03 -8.75 -6.63
N TRP A 112 -15.82 -8.46 -7.10
CA TRP A 112 -14.97 -9.44 -7.78
C TRP A 112 -13.58 -9.48 -7.15
N ARG A 113 -13.08 -10.65 -6.80
CA ARG A 113 -11.74 -10.86 -6.28
C ARG A 113 -10.80 -11.37 -7.37
N PRO A 114 -9.77 -10.60 -7.75
CA PRO A 114 -8.62 -11.14 -8.45
C PRO A 114 -7.90 -12.22 -7.63
N PRO A 115 -7.03 -13.03 -8.25
CA PRO A 115 -6.28 -14.06 -7.53
C PRO A 115 -5.45 -13.48 -6.39
N ARG A 116 -5.42 -14.18 -5.24
CA ARG A 116 -4.70 -13.79 -4.01
C ARG A 116 -5.20 -12.51 -3.32
N TYR A 117 -6.36 -11.97 -3.70
CA TYR A 117 -6.97 -10.85 -2.99
C TYR A 117 -7.65 -11.31 -1.68
N GLY A 118 -6.86 -11.46 -0.63
CA GLY A 118 -7.37 -11.92 0.69
C GLY A 118 -8.12 -10.85 1.50
N ARG A 119 -7.93 -9.56 1.22
CA ARG A 119 -8.65 -8.46 1.91
C ARG A 119 -9.10 -7.33 1.00
N ALA A 120 -9.11 -7.58 -0.30
CA ALA A 120 -9.46 -6.58 -1.29
C ALA A 120 -10.45 -7.17 -2.29
N ALA A 121 -11.22 -6.31 -2.95
CA ALA A 121 -12.12 -6.69 -4.03
C ALA A 121 -12.26 -5.52 -5.02
N VAL A 122 -12.76 -5.83 -6.20
CA VAL A 122 -13.09 -4.87 -7.24
C VAL A 122 -14.60 -4.62 -7.21
N LEU A 123 -15.00 -3.35 -7.24
CA LEU A 123 -16.39 -2.95 -7.37
C LEU A 123 -16.65 -2.34 -8.74
N CYS A 124 -17.84 -2.62 -9.28
CA CYS A 124 -18.31 -2.08 -10.55
C CYS A 124 -19.52 -1.17 -10.33
N VAL A 125 -19.86 -0.41 -11.37
CA VAL A 125 -21.15 0.28 -11.45
C VAL A 125 -22.27 -0.75 -11.32
N PRO A 126 -23.28 -0.54 -10.45
CA PRO A 126 -24.38 -1.48 -10.28
C PRO A 126 -25.04 -1.87 -11.61
N GLY A 127 -25.16 -3.19 -11.85
CA GLY A 127 -25.76 -3.72 -13.08
C GLY A 127 -24.88 -3.62 -14.34
N SER A 128 -23.58 -3.32 -14.19
CA SER A 128 -22.62 -3.16 -15.29
C SER A 128 -21.30 -3.85 -14.99
N GLU A 129 -20.49 -4.09 -16.03
CA GLU A 129 -19.11 -4.58 -15.92
C GLU A 129 -18.08 -3.44 -15.82
N GLN A 130 -18.55 -2.19 -15.82
CA GLN A 130 -17.70 -1.02 -15.70
C GLN A 130 -17.11 -0.92 -14.29
N VAL A 131 -15.79 -1.04 -14.21
CA VAL A 131 -15.05 -1.03 -12.95
C VAL A 131 -14.95 0.38 -12.37
N LEU A 132 -15.24 0.50 -11.08
CA LEU A 132 -15.11 1.71 -10.28
C LEU A 132 -13.84 1.69 -9.44
N PHE A 133 -13.73 0.75 -8.49
CA PHE A 133 -12.71 0.80 -7.45
C PHE A 133 -12.04 -0.56 -7.22
N ASP A 134 -10.74 -0.55 -6.94
CA ASP A 134 -10.09 -1.61 -6.17
C ASP A 134 -10.13 -1.18 -4.70
N ILE A 135 -10.88 -1.91 -3.88
CA ILE A 135 -11.10 -1.57 -2.47
C ILE A 135 -10.36 -2.54 -1.56
N LYS A 136 -9.63 -2.01 -0.59
CA LYS A 136 -8.86 -2.77 0.40
C LYS A 136 -9.46 -2.57 1.80
N GLY A 137 -9.53 -3.64 2.57
CA GLY A 137 -10.15 -3.66 3.90
C GLY A 137 -11.61 -4.13 3.92
N ILE A 138 -12.12 -4.68 2.80
CA ILE A 138 -13.52 -5.10 2.69
C ILE A 138 -13.86 -6.36 3.52
N GLY A 139 -12.87 -7.08 4.02
CA GLY A 139 -13.03 -8.37 4.67
C GLY A 139 -12.47 -9.53 3.85
N VAL A 140 -12.53 -10.71 4.44
CA VAL A 140 -12.03 -11.97 3.84
C VAL A 140 -12.97 -12.52 2.76
N PRO A 141 -12.48 -13.40 1.86
CA PRO A 141 -13.29 -14.13 0.88
C PRO A 141 -14.48 -14.90 1.51
N PRO A 142 -15.52 -15.21 0.72
CA PRO A 142 -16.74 -15.86 1.21
C PRO A 142 -16.52 -17.29 1.74
N ASP A 143 -15.44 -17.95 1.34
CA ASP A 143 -15.03 -19.29 1.77
C ASP A 143 -14.02 -19.28 2.93
N GLU A 144 -13.61 -18.09 3.39
CA GLU A 144 -12.72 -17.90 4.53
C GLU A 144 -13.49 -17.35 5.74
N ALA A 145 -13.06 -17.76 6.94
CA ALA A 145 -13.50 -17.16 8.19
C ALA A 145 -12.49 -16.11 8.64
N PRO A 146 -12.92 -14.88 9.02
CA PRO A 146 -12.00 -13.91 9.59
C PRO A 146 -11.54 -14.41 10.96
N VAL A 147 -10.23 -14.43 11.19
CA VAL A 147 -9.63 -14.89 12.44
C VAL A 147 -8.70 -13.83 13.04
N LEU A 148 -8.37 -14.00 14.32
CA LEU A 148 -7.40 -13.18 15.04
C LEU A 148 -6.24 -14.08 15.52
N PRO A 149 -5.00 -13.56 15.64
CA PRO A 149 -4.56 -12.23 15.22
C PRO A 149 -4.37 -12.08 13.69
N ASN A 150 -4.39 -13.20 12.95
CA ASN A 150 -4.04 -13.25 11.54
C ASN A 150 -5.30 -13.26 10.67
N SER A 151 -5.26 -12.63 9.49
CA SER A 151 -6.31 -12.77 8.47
C SER A 151 -7.72 -12.32 8.92
N ASN A 152 -7.82 -11.19 9.63
CA ASN A 152 -9.12 -10.59 9.95
C ASN A 152 -9.79 -9.88 8.76
N GLY A 153 -9.12 -9.76 7.61
CA GLY A 153 -9.65 -9.18 6.37
C GLY A 153 -9.88 -7.66 6.40
N LEU A 154 -9.72 -7.01 7.54
CA LEU A 154 -9.96 -5.58 7.71
C LEU A 154 -8.68 -4.77 7.45
N LEU A 155 -8.87 -3.47 7.27
CA LEU A 155 -7.81 -2.46 7.24
C LEU A 155 -8.14 -1.45 8.35
N THR A 156 -7.18 -1.13 9.22
CA THR A 156 -7.43 -0.11 10.25
C THR A 156 -7.11 1.29 9.74
N LEU A 157 -7.66 2.31 10.42
CA LEU A 157 -7.36 3.70 10.08
C LEU A 157 -5.86 4.00 10.12
N ALA A 158 -5.13 3.47 11.10
CA ALA A 158 -3.69 3.66 11.20
C ALA A 158 -2.95 3.09 9.99
N GLU A 159 -3.31 1.88 9.55
CA GLU A 159 -2.75 1.25 8.35
C GLU A 159 -3.07 2.07 7.09
N ALA A 160 -4.32 2.54 6.95
CA ALA A 160 -4.76 3.24 5.75
C ALA A 160 -4.17 4.66 5.64
N VAL A 161 -4.09 5.40 6.76
CA VAL A 161 -3.43 6.70 6.82
C VAL A 161 -1.94 6.56 6.51
N HIS A 162 -1.29 5.52 7.01
CA HIS A 162 0.10 5.22 6.66
C HIS A 162 0.27 4.93 5.17
N GLU A 163 -0.65 4.17 4.56
CA GLU A 163 -0.63 3.87 3.13
C GLU A 163 -0.78 5.15 2.28
N VAL A 164 -1.71 6.05 2.63
CA VAL A 164 -1.89 7.34 1.94
C VAL A 164 -0.69 8.27 2.15
N LEU A 165 -0.14 8.34 3.37
CA LEU A 165 1.07 9.11 3.65
C LEU A 165 2.24 8.64 2.77
N MET A 166 2.51 7.34 2.77
CA MET A 166 3.62 6.76 2.01
C MET A 166 3.43 6.91 0.51
N GLU A 167 2.21 6.76 0.00
CA GLU A 167 1.88 7.03 -1.40
C GLU A 167 2.35 8.44 -1.83
N HIS A 168 1.98 9.47 -1.07
CA HIS A 168 2.32 10.86 -1.38
C HIS A 168 3.82 11.17 -1.21
N LEU A 169 4.47 10.59 -0.20
CA LEU A 169 5.91 10.73 -0.01
C LEU A 169 6.71 10.07 -1.14
N VAL A 170 6.30 8.86 -1.55
CA VAL A 170 6.87 8.17 -2.72
C VAL A 170 6.63 8.99 -3.98
N PHE A 171 5.42 9.54 -4.18
CA PHE A 171 5.14 10.43 -5.31
C PHE A 171 6.12 11.62 -5.37
N ALA A 172 6.28 12.33 -4.24
CA ALA A 172 7.16 13.49 -4.16
C ALA A 172 8.63 13.12 -4.42
N ALA A 173 9.12 12.05 -3.77
CA ALA A 173 10.48 11.56 -3.93
C ALA A 173 10.78 11.12 -5.37
N MET A 174 9.88 10.34 -5.98
CA MET A 174 10.09 9.84 -7.35
C MET A 174 9.92 10.93 -8.40
N LYS A 175 9.02 11.90 -8.19
CA LYS A 175 8.95 13.10 -9.03
C LYS A 175 10.26 13.89 -8.99
N HIS A 176 10.85 14.07 -7.81
CA HIS A 176 12.17 14.68 -7.68
C HIS A 176 13.27 13.86 -8.38
N ALA A 177 13.16 12.52 -8.37
CA ALA A 177 14.10 11.61 -9.03
C ALA A 177 13.92 11.48 -10.56
N GLY A 178 13.00 12.21 -11.18
CA GLY A 178 12.77 12.17 -12.64
C GLY A 178 11.61 11.27 -13.10
N GLY A 179 10.80 10.73 -12.19
CA GLY A 179 9.46 10.21 -12.50
C GLY A 179 9.37 8.81 -13.11
N ALA A 180 10.47 8.03 -13.14
CA ALA A 180 10.47 6.65 -13.63
C ALA A 180 9.58 5.68 -12.81
N ILE A 181 9.27 6.06 -11.57
CA ILE A 181 8.44 5.28 -10.66
C ILE A 181 7.28 6.16 -10.23
N THR A 182 6.06 5.66 -10.34
CA THR A 182 4.85 6.41 -9.95
C THR A 182 4.00 5.56 -9.00
N PRO A 183 3.48 6.12 -7.91
CA PRO A 183 2.55 5.39 -7.06
C PRO A 183 1.17 5.29 -7.72
N LEU A 184 0.48 4.17 -7.52
CA LEU A 184 -0.93 4.02 -7.85
C LEU A 184 -1.75 4.86 -6.86
N PRO A 185 -2.62 5.79 -7.32
CA PRO A 185 -3.29 6.70 -6.41
C PRO A 185 -4.44 6.06 -5.63
N ALA A 186 -4.57 6.47 -4.38
CA ALA A 186 -5.77 6.31 -3.57
C ALA A 186 -6.79 7.41 -3.92
N TYR A 187 -8.04 7.00 -4.09
CA TYR A 187 -9.16 7.92 -4.27
C TYR A 187 -9.74 8.39 -2.95
N ALA A 188 -9.89 7.51 -1.96
CA ALA A 188 -10.54 7.86 -0.71
C ALA A 188 -10.26 6.87 0.43
N LEU A 189 -10.46 7.35 1.65
CA LEU A 189 -10.61 6.54 2.86
C LEU A 189 -12.05 6.64 3.36
N ILE A 190 -12.68 5.50 3.62
CA ILE A 190 -14.04 5.43 4.17
C ILE A 190 -13.98 4.75 5.52
N ASP A 191 -14.36 5.44 6.58
CA ASP A 191 -14.63 4.82 7.89
C ASP A 191 -15.95 4.08 7.81
N LEU A 192 -15.94 2.79 8.15
CA LEU A 192 -17.10 1.91 8.04
C LEU A 192 -18.08 2.05 9.21
N GLY A 193 -17.72 2.82 10.25
CA GLY A 193 -18.56 3.05 11.43
C GLY A 193 -18.55 1.91 12.44
N PHE A 194 -17.57 1.01 12.36
CA PHE A 194 -17.29 -0.05 13.34
C PHE A 194 -15.78 -0.23 13.51
N ASP A 195 -15.36 -0.97 14.54
CA ASP A 195 -13.96 -1.16 14.89
C ASP A 195 -13.48 -2.58 14.68
N ALA A 196 -12.25 -2.71 14.18
CA ALA A 196 -11.47 -3.94 14.20
C ALA A 196 -10.99 -4.20 15.63
N LEU A 197 -11.15 -5.44 16.10
CA LEU A 197 -10.59 -5.89 17.38
C LEU A 197 -9.21 -6.49 17.17
N TRP A 198 -8.45 -6.54 18.25
CA TRP A 198 -7.11 -7.10 18.27
C TRP A 198 -7.04 -8.29 19.23
N HIS A 199 -6.24 -9.28 18.88
CA HIS A 199 -6.06 -10.47 19.72
C HIS A 199 -5.38 -10.17 21.06
N ASP A 200 -4.46 -9.21 21.06
CA ASP A 200 -3.60 -8.85 22.19
C ASP A 200 -4.30 -7.91 23.20
N GLY A 201 -5.58 -7.59 22.99
CA GLY A 201 -6.38 -6.74 23.88
C GLY A 201 -6.06 -5.25 23.78
N ARG A 202 -5.24 -4.81 22.81
CA ARG A 202 -5.06 -3.37 22.55
C ARG A 202 -6.42 -2.73 22.16
N PRO A 203 -6.57 -1.41 22.32
CA PRO A 203 -7.82 -0.73 22.01
C PRO A 203 -8.31 -1.03 20.58
N PRO A 204 -9.63 -1.21 20.37
CA PRO A 204 -10.21 -1.33 19.04
C PRO A 204 -9.85 -0.13 18.17
N GLU A 205 -9.69 -0.38 16.87
CA GLU A 205 -9.38 0.68 15.90
C GLU A 205 -10.45 0.78 14.81
N PRO A 206 -10.73 1.98 14.29
CA PRO A 206 -11.64 2.15 13.18
C PRO A 206 -11.29 1.22 12.02
N ALA A 207 -12.26 0.39 11.61
CA ALA A 207 -12.20 -0.34 10.38
C ALA A 207 -12.53 0.60 9.22
N VAL A 208 -11.67 0.61 8.20
CA VAL A 208 -11.80 1.52 7.06
C VAL A 208 -11.65 0.77 5.74
N LEU A 209 -12.13 1.39 4.67
CA LEU A 209 -11.81 1.01 3.30
C LEU A 209 -10.83 2.02 2.71
N LEU A 210 -9.81 1.50 2.03
CA LEU A 210 -8.97 2.28 1.12
C LEU A 210 -9.43 2.02 -0.31
N LEU A 211 -9.97 3.05 -0.96
CA LEU A 211 -10.40 3.02 -2.36
C LEU A 211 -9.22 3.41 -3.23
N ARG A 212 -8.83 2.54 -4.16
CA ARG A 212 -7.68 2.72 -5.05
C ARG A 212 -8.12 2.73 -6.50
N ARG A 213 -7.27 3.30 -7.36
CA ARG A 213 -7.41 3.13 -8.80
C ARG A 213 -7.38 1.64 -9.17
N PRO A 214 -8.38 1.13 -9.91
CA PRO A 214 -8.37 -0.24 -10.40
C PRO A 214 -7.19 -0.51 -11.32
N CYS A 215 -6.45 -1.57 -11.04
CA CYS A 215 -5.30 -1.99 -11.83
C CYS A 215 -5.22 -3.52 -11.94
N THR A 216 -4.50 -3.99 -12.96
CA THR A 216 -4.00 -5.38 -13.00
C THR A 216 -2.67 -5.49 -12.25
N ARG A 217 -2.11 -6.69 -12.14
CA ARG A 217 -0.78 -6.91 -11.57
C ARG A 217 0.06 -7.80 -12.51
N PRO A 218 1.40 -7.69 -12.51
CA PRO A 218 2.26 -8.64 -13.20
C PRO A 218 2.06 -10.06 -12.65
N ARG A 219 2.09 -11.06 -13.54
CA ARG A 219 1.79 -12.47 -13.21
C ARG A 219 2.57 -13.03 -12.02
N CYS A 220 3.85 -12.70 -11.92
CA CYS A 220 4.71 -13.13 -10.81
C CYS A 220 4.31 -12.57 -9.44
N GLN A 221 3.47 -11.53 -9.37
CA GLN A 221 3.03 -10.92 -8.12
C GLN A 221 1.65 -11.39 -7.65
N TRP A 222 0.86 -12.04 -8.51
CA TRP A 222 -0.43 -12.66 -8.12
C TRP A 222 -0.48 -14.18 -8.35
N GLN A 223 0.54 -14.78 -8.95
CA GLN A 223 0.72 -16.23 -9.07
C GLN A 223 2.18 -16.59 -8.75
N ARG A 224 2.42 -17.83 -8.30
CA ARG A 224 3.78 -18.41 -8.27
C ARG A 224 4.26 -18.58 -9.70
N TYR A 225 4.87 -17.54 -10.25
CA TYR A 225 5.33 -17.49 -11.63
C TYR A 225 6.71 -16.84 -11.68
N TRP A 226 7.52 -17.27 -12.65
CA TRP A 226 8.88 -16.77 -12.85
C TRP A 226 8.90 -15.24 -13.02
N GLN A 227 9.70 -14.55 -12.20
CA GLN A 227 9.86 -13.09 -12.24
C GLN A 227 10.92 -12.68 -13.29
N GLY A 228 12.02 -13.42 -13.36
CA GLY A 228 13.15 -13.14 -14.24
C GLY A 228 14.08 -12.04 -13.73
N ALA A 229 15.33 -12.10 -14.22
CA ALA A 229 16.42 -11.22 -13.77
C ALA A 229 16.19 -9.75 -14.12
N GLU A 230 15.55 -9.45 -15.25
CA GLU A 230 15.28 -8.08 -15.68
C GLU A 230 14.34 -7.36 -14.71
N LEU A 231 13.20 -7.98 -14.39
CA LEU A 231 12.23 -7.41 -13.45
C LEU A 231 12.80 -7.38 -12.02
N ALA A 232 13.50 -8.42 -11.59
CA ALA A 232 14.20 -8.41 -10.30
C ALA A 232 15.19 -7.24 -10.19
N GLY A 233 15.95 -6.97 -11.25
CA GLY A 233 16.87 -5.84 -11.35
C GLY A 233 16.14 -4.49 -11.28
N ALA A 234 15.02 -4.35 -11.98
CA ALA A 234 14.19 -3.14 -11.93
C ALA A 234 13.58 -2.90 -10.54
N LEU A 235 13.12 -3.94 -9.85
CA LEU A 235 12.62 -3.84 -8.48
C LEU A 235 13.73 -3.48 -7.49
N MET A 236 14.93 -4.06 -7.65
CA MET A 236 16.12 -3.68 -6.88
C MET A 236 16.46 -2.20 -7.10
N GLN A 237 16.45 -1.74 -8.36
CA GLN A 237 16.69 -0.33 -8.68
C GLN A 237 15.63 0.59 -8.04
N ALA A 238 14.36 0.19 -8.03
CA ALA A 238 13.30 0.92 -7.35
C ALA A 238 13.53 1.03 -5.84
N GLU A 239 13.91 -0.07 -5.19
CA GLU A 239 14.27 -0.07 -3.77
C GLU A 239 15.48 0.85 -3.50
N LEU A 240 16.53 0.79 -4.32
CA LEU A 240 17.70 1.66 -4.15
C LEU A 240 17.36 3.15 -4.33
N LEU A 241 16.47 3.48 -5.28
CA LEU A 241 15.95 4.84 -5.44
C LEU A 241 15.16 5.29 -4.21
N LEU A 242 14.29 4.44 -3.65
CA LEU A 242 13.56 4.74 -2.40
C LEU A 242 14.54 5.00 -1.24
N ARG A 243 15.59 4.18 -1.13
CA ARG A 243 16.60 4.28 -0.07
C ARG A 243 17.36 5.61 -0.09
N ARG A 244 17.63 6.17 -1.27
CA ARG A 244 18.21 7.52 -1.40
C ARG A 244 17.41 8.56 -0.61
N TYR A 245 16.08 8.42 -0.57
CA TYR A 245 15.17 9.32 0.14
C TYR A 245 14.86 8.85 1.56
N GLY A 246 15.56 7.85 2.10
CA GLY A 246 15.29 7.32 3.44
C GLY A 246 14.00 6.51 3.54
N LEU A 247 13.48 6.00 2.42
CA LEU A 247 12.31 5.13 2.35
C LEU A 247 12.74 3.70 1.97
N THR A 248 11.97 2.69 2.38
CA THR A 248 12.20 1.30 1.97
C THR A 248 10.89 0.52 1.92
N ALA A 249 10.74 -0.34 0.91
CA ALA A 249 9.67 -1.33 0.84
C ALA A 249 10.07 -2.67 1.49
N SER A 250 11.37 -2.90 1.66
CA SER A 250 11.98 -4.22 1.81
C SER A 250 12.30 -4.60 3.25
N SER A 251 12.43 -3.59 4.10
CA SER A 251 12.96 -3.77 5.45
C SER A 251 11.84 -4.04 6.49
N CYS A 252 10.76 -4.72 6.07
CA CYS A 252 9.49 -4.80 6.81
C CYS A 252 9.19 -6.17 7.45
N GLY A 253 10.16 -7.10 7.46
CA GLY A 253 9.99 -8.44 8.04
C GLY A 253 9.17 -9.42 7.19
N ALA A 254 8.43 -8.94 6.18
CA ALA A 254 7.62 -9.81 5.31
C ALA A 254 8.47 -10.85 4.54
N VAL A 255 9.64 -10.43 4.07
CA VAL A 255 10.63 -11.30 3.44
C VAL A 255 11.98 -10.97 4.08
N ARG A 256 12.34 -11.70 5.14
CA ARG A 256 13.63 -11.58 5.81
C ARG A 256 14.21 -12.95 6.06
N PHE A 257 15.50 -13.09 5.79
CA PHE A 257 16.25 -14.30 6.03
C PHE A 257 17.42 -14.02 6.97
N LEU A 258 17.66 -14.94 7.89
CA LEU A 258 18.88 -15.01 8.67
C LEU A 258 19.76 -16.09 8.05
N VAL A 259 21.01 -15.75 7.75
CA VAL A 259 22.02 -16.70 7.28
C VAL A 259 23.18 -16.67 8.27
N CYS A 260 23.53 -17.81 8.83
CA CYS A 260 24.62 -17.92 9.80
C CYS A 260 25.36 -19.25 9.63
N ARG A 261 26.47 -19.38 10.35
CA ARG A 261 27.17 -20.65 10.52
C ARG A 261 26.90 -21.15 11.93
N GLU A 262 26.40 -22.38 12.05
CA GLU A 262 26.22 -23.07 13.33
C GLU A 262 26.87 -24.46 13.22
N ASP A 263 27.72 -24.81 14.19
CA ASP A 263 28.49 -26.06 14.21
C ASP A 263 29.29 -26.34 12.92
N GLY A 264 29.75 -25.28 12.25
CA GLY A 264 30.50 -25.35 11.00
C GLY A 264 29.62 -25.36 9.73
N GLU A 265 28.32 -25.61 9.88
CA GLU A 265 27.37 -25.75 8.77
C GLU A 265 26.62 -24.44 8.48
N LEU A 266 26.25 -24.25 7.21
CA LEU A 266 25.41 -23.12 6.79
C LEU A 266 23.98 -23.33 7.29
N GLN A 267 23.45 -22.35 8.01
CA GLN A 267 22.05 -22.30 8.41
C GLN A 267 21.36 -21.13 7.71
N VAL A 268 20.19 -21.41 7.15
CA VAL A 268 19.31 -20.41 6.53
C VAL A 268 17.96 -20.48 7.24
N ARG A 269 17.50 -19.36 7.79
CA ARG A 269 16.26 -19.31 8.57
C ARG A 269 15.34 -18.19 8.13
N ARG A 270 14.05 -18.41 8.30
CA ARG A 270 13.00 -17.40 8.24
C ARG A 270 11.94 -17.73 9.27
N ASP A 271 11.49 -16.74 10.03
CA ASP A 271 10.48 -16.91 11.08
C ASP A 271 10.83 -18.08 12.03
N ASP A 272 12.12 -18.14 12.41
CA ASP A 272 12.74 -19.20 13.23
C ASP A 272 12.68 -20.63 12.65
N GLN A 273 12.26 -20.78 11.39
CA GLN A 273 12.25 -22.06 10.67
C GLN A 273 13.45 -22.18 9.74
N ALA A 274 14.10 -23.35 9.75
CA ALA A 274 15.17 -23.68 8.82
C ALA A 274 14.60 -23.85 7.40
N LEU A 275 15.28 -23.27 6.41
CA LEU A 275 14.90 -23.33 5.01
C LEU A 275 15.93 -24.16 4.22
N PRO A 276 15.49 -25.20 3.49
CA PRO A 276 16.38 -25.88 2.56
C PRO A 276 16.70 -24.95 1.38
N VAL A 277 17.97 -24.93 0.98
CA VAL A 277 18.45 -24.20 -0.20
C VAL A 277 19.20 -25.15 -1.12
N SER A 278 19.24 -24.84 -2.42
CA SER A 278 20.03 -25.62 -3.38
C SER A 278 21.53 -25.44 -3.14
N ASP A 279 22.35 -26.38 -3.60
CA ASP A 279 23.82 -26.29 -3.47
C ASP A 279 24.39 -25.01 -4.08
N GLN A 280 23.83 -24.55 -5.21
CA GLN A 280 24.24 -23.32 -5.86
C GLN A 280 23.94 -22.07 -5.00
N VAL A 281 22.77 -22.05 -4.37
CA VAL A 281 22.38 -20.99 -3.44
C VAL A 281 23.25 -21.06 -2.18
N ALA A 282 23.47 -22.25 -1.63
CA ALA A 282 24.33 -22.47 -0.47
C ALA A 282 25.76 -21.93 -0.71
N GLN A 283 26.36 -22.22 -1.87
CA GLN A 283 27.68 -21.68 -2.24
C GLN A 283 27.68 -20.15 -2.34
N THR A 284 26.59 -19.54 -2.80
CA THR A 284 26.45 -18.08 -2.87
C THR A 284 26.34 -17.48 -1.48
N LEU A 285 25.50 -18.06 -0.62
CA LEU A 285 25.31 -17.61 0.76
C LEU A 285 26.58 -17.81 1.60
N GLN A 286 27.34 -18.89 1.40
CA GLN A 286 28.63 -19.11 2.04
C GLN A 286 29.65 -18.03 1.67
N ARG A 287 29.69 -17.61 0.40
CA ARG A 287 30.56 -16.50 -0.03
C ARG A 287 30.15 -15.18 0.62
N LEU A 288 28.86 -14.84 0.59
CA LEU A 288 28.35 -13.63 1.24
C LEU A 288 28.65 -13.63 2.75
N LEU A 289 28.56 -14.79 3.40
CA LEU A 289 28.82 -14.93 4.83
C LEU A 289 30.31 -14.73 5.13
N ALA A 290 31.19 -15.32 4.32
CA ALA A 290 32.64 -15.14 4.41
C ALA A 290 33.05 -13.68 4.17
N ASP A 291 32.47 -13.02 3.15
CA ASP A 291 32.71 -11.61 2.84
C ASP A 291 32.26 -10.69 3.99
N ASN A 292 31.23 -11.10 4.77
CA ASN A 292 30.81 -10.41 5.99
C ASN A 292 31.61 -10.78 7.25
N GLY A 293 32.73 -11.50 7.09
CA GLY A 293 33.60 -11.94 8.19
C GLY A 293 32.95 -13.03 9.07
N ASP A 294 32.19 -13.94 8.44
CA ASP A 294 31.44 -15.03 9.08
C ASP A 294 30.39 -14.62 10.13
N ARG A 295 30.12 -13.31 10.26
CA ARG A 295 29.04 -12.81 11.13
C ARG A 295 27.68 -13.06 10.49
N PRO A 296 26.63 -13.38 11.29
CA PRO A 296 25.29 -13.60 10.76
C PRO A 296 24.82 -12.49 9.82
N LEU A 297 24.27 -12.89 8.68
CA LEU A 297 23.68 -12.01 7.68
C LEU A 297 22.19 -11.88 7.93
N LEU A 298 21.70 -10.65 7.91
CA LEU A 298 20.30 -10.39 7.65
C LEU A 298 20.14 -9.99 6.18
N ILE A 299 19.24 -10.68 5.50
CA ILE A 299 18.91 -10.47 4.09
C ILE A 299 17.45 -10.03 4.00
N ASP A 300 17.22 -8.80 3.57
CA ASP A 300 15.90 -8.24 3.30
C ASP A 300 15.52 -8.47 1.84
N GLY A 301 14.38 -9.11 1.60
CA GLY A 301 13.82 -9.31 0.27
C GLY A 301 13.15 -8.05 -0.27
N VAL A 302 13.41 -7.73 -1.53
CA VAL A 302 12.85 -6.56 -2.21
C VAL A 302 11.35 -6.72 -2.40
N ASN A 303 10.56 -5.96 -1.64
CA ASN A 303 9.10 -6.13 -1.59
C ASN A 303 8.31 -5.00 -2.28
N VAL A 304 8.83 -4.50 -3.40
CA VAL A 304 8.13 -3.50 -4.22
C VAL A 304 7.00 -4.17 -5.01
N GLN A 305 5.76 -3.81 -4.68
CA GLN A 305 4.57 -4.31 -5.36
C GLN A 305 4.21 -3.39 -6.54
N LEU A 306 3.84 -3.98 -7.67
CA LEU A 306 3.56 -3.30 -8.93
C LEU A 306 2.07 -3.31 -9.27
N ALA A 307 1.65 -2.24 -9.92
CA ALA A 307 0.35 -2.08 -10.54
C ALA A 307 0.51 -1.99 -12.07
N GLY A 308 -0.35 -2.71 -12.79
CA GLY A 308 -0.42 -2.65 -14.24
C GLY A 308 0.83 -3.16 -14.97
N PRO A 309 0.96 -2.78 -16.26
CA PRO A 309 2.16 -3.04 -17.05
C PRO A 309 3.41 -2.34 -16.47
N SER A 310 4.58 -2.93 -16.68
CA SER A 310 5.87 -2.37 -16.29
C SER A 310 6.86 -2.45 -17.45
N SER A 311 7.83 -1.54 -17.45
CA SER A 311 8.97 -1.54 -18.38
C SER A 311 10.29 -1.47 -17.60
N THR A 312 11.27 -2.26 -18.01
CA THR A 312 12.62 -2.29 -17.42
C THR A 312 13.62 -1.44 -18.22
N ALA A 313 13.33 -1.15 -19.49
CA ALA A 313 14.17 -0.36 -20.38
C ALA A 313 13.34 0.45 -21.42
N PRO A 314 13.10 1.76 -21.21
CA PRO A 314 13.45 2.54 -20.02
C PRO A 314 12.65 2.08 -18.79
N LEU A 315 13.20 2.32 -17.60
CA LEU A 315 12.52 2.01 -16.34
C LEU A 315 11.21 2.82 -16.23
N GLN A 316 10.08 2.12 -16.18
CA GLN A 316 8.76 2.69 -15.93
C GLN A 316 7.97 1.71 -15.08
N LEU A 317 7.79 2.07 -13.81
CA LEU A 317 7.07 1.25 -12.84
C LEU A 317 5.92 2.05 -12.23
N GLN A 318 4.78 1.40 -12.06
CA GLN A 318 3.73 1.88 -11.17
C GLN A 318 3.72 1.00 -9.92
N VAL A 319 3.85 1.60 -8.74
CA VAL A 319 3.99 0.88 -7.46
C VAL A 319 2.75 1.03 -6.58
N MET A 320 2.47 0.03 -5.75
CA MET A 320 1.30 0.02 -4.86
C MET A 320 1.60 -0.69 -3.52
N ASP A 321 0.59 -0.83 -2.66
CA ASP A 321 0.63 -1.54 -1.38
C ASP A 321 1.70 -0.99 -0.41
N PHE A 322 1.56 0.28 -0.02
CA PHE A 322 2.53 0.98 0.82
C PHE A 322 2.46 0.67 2.32
N GLY A 323 1.52 -0.17 2.77
CA GLY A 323 1.29 -0.46 4.20
C GLY A 323 2.51 -1.01 4.97
N ARG A 324 3.55 -1.49 4.27
CA ARG A 324 4.80 -1.98 4.87
C ARG A 324 6.01 -1.09 4.61
N TYR A 325 5.83 0.02 3.89
CA TYR A 325 6.91 0.96 3.65
C TYR A 325 7.26 1.67 4.95
N ARG A 326 8.53 2.04 5.12
CA ARG A 326 8.99 2.72 6.34
C ARG A 326 10.10 3.72 6.06
N PHE A 327 10.29 4.60 7.03
CA PHE A 327 11.45 5.46 7.12
C PHE A 327 12.65 4.71 7.68
N ALA A 328 13.85 5.06 7.22
CA ALA A 328 15.10 4.60 7.79
C ALA A 328 16.24 5.58 7.49
N GLU A 329 17.00 5.94 8.53
CA GLU A 329 18.18 6.79 8.40
C GLU A 329 19.42 6.04 7.93
N HIS A 330 19.42 4.72 8.10
CA HIS A 330 20.52 3.87 7.72
C HIS A 330 20.03 2.47 7.34
N PHE A 331 20.68 1.86 6.34
CA PHE A 331 20.39 0.50 5.90
C PHE A 331 21.62 -0.40 6.07
N ALA A 332 21.54 -1.41 6.93
CA ALA A 332 22.67 -2.30 7.24
C ALA A 332 22.51 -3.75 6.73
N HIS A 333 21.35 -4.10 6.16
CA HIS A 333 21.04 -5.47 5.76
C HIS A 333 21.35 -5.72 4.28
N HIS A 334 21.72 -6.95 3.94
CA HIS A 334 21.83 -7.34 2.53
C HIS A 334 20.47 -7.23 1.86
N LEU A 335 20.47 -6.88 0.56
CA LEU A 335 19.28 -6.91 -0.27
C LEU A 335 19.24 -8.16 -1.12
N TYR A 336 18.03 -8.66 -1.35
CA TYR A 336 17.75 -9.79 -2.23
C TYR A 336 16.54 -9.50 -3.12
N ALA A 337 16.72 -9.54 -4.44
CA ALA A 337 15.62 -9.52 -5.40
C ALA A 337 15.53 -10.89 -6.08
N TRP A 338 14.46 -11.63 -5.81
CA TRP A 338 14.28 -12.98 -6.34
C TRP A 338 13.99 -12.98 -7.85
N ILE A 339 14.44 -14.01 -8.55
CA ILE A 339 14.13 -14.20 -9.99
C ILE A 339 13.12 -15.33 -10.21
N ASP A 340 13.01 -16.23 -9.25
CA ASP A 340 12.17 -17.42 -9.30
C ASP A 340 10.69 -17.13 -8.98
N ALA A 341 9.87 -18.16 -9.11
CA ALA A 341 8.47 -18.15 -8.68
C ALA A 341 8.29 -18.21 -7.14
N ASP A 342 9.29 -18.73 -6.42
CA ASP A 342 9.30 -18.79 -4.95
C ASP A 342 10.49 -17.98 -4.42
N TYR A 343 10.19 -16.90 -3.70
CA TYR A 343 11.20 -16.04 -3.11
C TYR A 343 12.04 -16.78 -2.05
N GLN A 344 11.51 -17.86 -1.45
CA GLN A 344 12.21 -18.63 -0.42
C GLN A 344 13.37 -19.47 -0.97
N ASN A 345 13.42 -19.69 -2.29
CA ASN A 345 14.54 -20.39 -2.92
C ASN A 345 15.86 -19.62 -2.81
N LEU A 346 15.83 -18.33 -2.47
CA LEU A 346 17.02 -17.49 -2.38
C LEU A 346 17.83 -17.47 -3.69
N ASN A 347 17.16 -17.74 -4.83
CA ASN A 347 17.74 -17.60 -6.15
C ASN A 347 17.41 -16.21 -6.71
N GLY A 348 18.44 -15.38 -6.90
CA GLY A 348 18.26 -14.04 -7.43
C GLY A 348 19.46 -13.12 -7.26
N LEU A 349 19.18 -11.83 -7.31
CA LEU A 349 20.18 -10.78 -7.24
C LEU A 349 20.42 -10.37 -5.79
N TYR A 350 21.69 -10.31 -5.40
CA TYR A 350 22.11 -9.90 -4.07
C TYR A 350 22.88 -8.58 -4.14
N LEU A 351 22.72 -7.77 -3.10
CA LEU A 351 23.51 -6.56 -2.92
C LEU A 351 23.90 -6.41 -1.46
N ALA A 352 25.22 -6.41 -1.21
CA ALA A 352 25.78 -6.25 0.12
C ALA A 352 25.86 -4.77 0.53
N PRO A 353 25.78 -4.44 1.84
CA PRO A 353 25.84 -3.06 2.32
C PRO A 353 27.12 -2.28 1.97
N ASP A 354 28.22 -2.98 1.70
CA ASP A 354 29.53 -2.45 1.32
C ASP A 354 29.74 -2.33 -0.20
N ASP A 355 28.81 -2.85 -1.01
CA ASP A 355 28.84 -2.66 -2.46
C ASP A 355 28.64 -1.18 -2.81
N SER A 356 29.46 -0.64 -3.71
CA SER A 356 29.37 0.76 -4.16
C SER A 356 28.01 1.19 -4.72
N ARG A 357 27.20 0.24 -5.20
CA ARG A 357 25.84 0.47 -5.72
C ARG A 357 24.79 0.48 -4.61
N TYR A 358 25.15 0.06 -3.41
CA TYR A 358 24.25 0.02 -2.27
C TYR A 358 24.01 1.45 -1.75
N ILE A 359 22.77 1.91 -1.85
CA ILE A 359 22.43 3.31 -1.59
C ILE A 359 22.04 3.49 -0.12
N GLN A 360 22.72 4.44 0.54
CA GLN A 360 22.30 5.03 1.81
C GLN A 360 21.45 6.28 1.57
N PRO A 361 20.62 6.72 2.54
CA PRO A 361 19.88 7.97 2.42
C PRO A 361 20.81 9.16 2.18
N ASP A 362 20.51 9.98 1.19
CA ASP A 362 21.21 11.24 0.95
C ASP A 362 20.67 12.29 1.94
N PRO A 363 21.49 12.79 2.90
CA PRO A 363 21.03 13.70 3.94
C PRO A 363 20.38 14.99 3.42
N ARG A 364 20.62 15.35 2.15
CA ARG A 364 20.08 16.55 1.50
C ARG A 364 18.64 16.41 1.05
N VAL A 365 18.19 15.18 0.78
CA VAL A 365 16.86 14.88 0.24
C VAL A 365 16.11 13.83 1.06
N SER A 366 16.75 13.25 2.07
CA SER A 366 16.18 12.20 2.91
C SER A 366 14.94 12.65 3.67
N LEU A 367 13.95 11.77 3.68
CA LEU A 367 12.70 11.89 4.41
C LEU A 367 12.73 11.08 5.73
N ALA A 368 13.84 10.40 6.03
CA ALA A 368 13.91 9.41 7.11
C ALA A 368 13.50 9.95 8.49
N ARG A 369 13.82 11.21 8.77
CA ARG A 369 13.54 11.85 10.07
C ARG A 369 12.14 12.41 10.19
N SER A 370 11.29 12.23 9.17
CA SER A 370 9.90 12.71 9.19
C SER A 370 9.11 12.11 10.36
N ALA A 371 9.40 10.85 10.73
CA ALA A 371 8.74 10.18 11.84
C ALA A 371 9.08 10.76 13.23
N GLU A 372 10.15 11.56 13.35
CA GLU A 372 10.57 12.22 14.60
C GLU A 372 9.95 13.62 14.75
N GLY A 373 9.31 14.12 13.69
CA GLY A 373 8.82 15.49 13.61
C GLY A 373 7.54 15.74 14.42
N PRO A 374 7.32 16.99 14.87
CA PRO A 374 6.11 17.35 15.62
C PRO A 374 4.84 17.15 14.79
N CYS A 375 4.89 17.35 13.46
CA CYS A 375 3.73 17.12 12.59
C CYS A 375 3.34 15.64 12.54
N PHE A 376 4.32 14.73 12.49
CA PHE A 376 4.06 13.29 12.49
C PHE A 376 3.50 12.81 13.84
N ALA A 377 4.03 13.32 14.95
CA ALA A 377 3.49 13.04 16.29
C ALA A 377 2.03 13.51 16.42
N GLU A 378 1.70 14.68 15.88
CA GLU A 378 0.33 15.18 15.82
C GLU A 378 -0.58 14.30 14.94
N LEU A 379 -0.11 13.84 13.77
CA LEU A 379 -0.83 12.89 12.93
C LEU A 379 -1.15 11.60 13.69
N GLN A 380 -0.17 11.02 14.38
CA GLN A 380 -0.39 9.82 15.19
C GLN A 380 -1.41 10.05 16.30
N ARG A 381 -1.39 11.22 16.95
CA ARG A 381 -2.37 11.60 17.96
C ARG A 381 -3.78 11.66 17.38
N GLN A 382 -3.96 12.29 16.22
CA GLN A 382 -5.25 12.39 15.53
C GLN A 382 -5.79 11.02 15.08
N VAL A 383 -4.92 10.12 14.63
CA VAL A 383 -5.29 8.73 14.31
C VAL A 383 -5.75 8.00 15.56
N ALA A 384 -4.99 8.08 16.66
CA ALA A 384 -5.29 7.39 17.90
C ALA A 384 -6.58 7.87 18.58
N SER A 385 -6.88 9.18 18.52
CA SER A 385 -8.09 9.76 19.11
C SER A 385 -9.29 9.82 18.14
N PHE A 386 -9.17 9.26 16.92
CA PHE A 386 -10.17 9.41 15.88
C PHE A 386 -11.57 8.89 16.26
N ARG A 387 -11.70 7.91 17.15
CA ARG A 387 -13.04 7.50 17.65
C ARG A 387 -13.66 8.47 18.64
N GLN A 388 -12.85 9.22 19.38
CA GLN A 388 -13.31 10.13 20.43
C GLN A 388 -13.65 11.51 19.85
N ASP A 389 -12.75 12.05 19.03
CA ASP A 389 -12.81 13.42 18.51
C ASP A 389 -13.02 13.48 16.99
N GLY A 390 -13.43 12.36 16.39
CA GLY A 390 -13.30 12.00 14.97
C GLY A 390 -13.76 12.98 13.92
N ASP A 391 -12.96 14.00 13.69
CA ASP A 391 -13.11 14.97 12.62
C ASP A 391 -12.16 14.63 11.45
N PRO A 392 -12.69 14.14 10.31
CA PRO A 392 -11.93 13.91 9.09
C PRO A 392 -11.05 15.10 8.67
N GLN A 393 -11.52 16.33 8.89
CA GLN A 393 -10.81 17.53 8.48
C GLN A 393 -9.52 17.71 9.29
N ARG A 394 -9.57 17.51 10.62
CA ARG A 394 -8.39 17.60 11.49
C ARG A 394 -7.34 16.56 11.13
N LEU A 395 -7.78 15.33 10.85
CA LEU A 395 -6.89 14.27 10.42
C LEU A 395 -6.21 14.62 9.08
N CYS A 396 -6.97 15.11 8.10
CA CYS A 396 -6.41 15.54 6.81
C CYS A 396 -5.50 16.76 6.94
N GLN A 397 -5.76 17.70 7.87
CA GLN A 397 -4.86 18.82 8.16
C GLN A 397 -3.53 18.33 8.76
N ALA A 398 -3.58 17.40 9.72
CA ALA A 398 -2.37 16.80 10.30
C ALA A 398 -1.57 16.03 9.25
N LEU A 399 -2.25 15.30 8.36
CA LEU A 399 -1.62 14.57 7.25
C LEU A 399 -0.96 15.54 6.25
N ARG A 400 -1.64 16.63 5.86
CA ARG A 400 -1.08 17.70 5.02
C ARG A 400 0.17 18.32 5.65
N ALA A 401 0.10 18.72 6.91
CA ALA A 401 1.23 19.32 7.62
C ALA A 401 2.43 18.36 7.69
N THR A 402 2.17 17.07 7.92
CA THR A 402 3.21 16.02 7.90
C THR A 402 3.86 15.91 6.54
N LEU A 403 3.07 15.87 5.46
CA LEU A 403 3.60 15.82 4.09
C LEU A 403 4.43 17.06 3.74
N GLU A 404 3.96 18.25 4.12
CA GLU A 404 4.67 19.52 3.90
C GLU A 404 6.01 19.58 4.64
N GLU A 405 6.04 19.17 5.91
CA GLU A 405 7.26 19.10 6.71
C GLU A 405 8.24 18.08 6.11
N ALA A 406 7.76 16.86 5.85
CA ALA A 406 8.56 15.77 5.31
C ALA A 406 9.18 16.12 3.95
N CYS A 407 8.42 16.76 3.06
CA CYS A 407 8.87 17.07 1.70
C CYS A 407 9.74 18.34 1.60
N ARG A 408 9.98 19.06 2.70
CA ARG A 408 10.80 20.28 2.71
C ARG A 408 12.21 20.09 2.10
N PRO A 409 12.95 18.99 2.36
CA PRO A 409 14.25 18.76 1.74
C PRO A 409 14.19 18.69 0.20
N LEU A 410 13.09 18.16 -0.36
CA LEU A 410 12.91 18.00 -1.80
C LEU A 410 12.66 19.33 -2.53
N ARG A 411 12.07 20.32 -1.85
CA ARG A 411 11.75 21.64 -2.44
C ARG A 411 12.96 22.57 -2.52
N ASN A 412 13.93 22.36 -1.63
CA ASN A 412 15.10 23.21 -1.50
C ASN A 412 16.27 22.79 -2.40
N GLN A 413 16.08 21.72 -3.20
CA GLN A 413 17.10 21.14 -4.07
C GLN A 413 16.66 21.27 -5.53
N THR A 414 17.56 21.71 -6.40
CA THR A 414 17.39 21.50 -7.84
C THR A 414 17.48 20.00 -8.10
N PRO A 415 16.56 19.40 -8.89
CA PRO A 415 16.64 17.97 -9.18
C PRO A 415 18.02 17.64 -9.72
N ALA A 416 18.71 16.69 -9.06
CA ALA A 416 20.00 16.22 -9.55
C ALA A 416 19.78 15.60 -10.93
N CYS A 417 20.56 16.04 -11.94
CA CYS A 417 20.58 15.39 -13.24
C CYS A 417 20.79 13.87 -13.06
N PRO A 418 20.05 13.05 -13.83
CA PRO A 418 20.04 11.59 -13.69
C PRO A 418 21.42 10.94 -13.83
#